data_AF-A0A9P9PG12-F1
#
_entry.id   AF-A0A9P9PG12-F1
#
_cell.length_a   1.000
_cell.length_b   1.000
_cell.length_c   1.000
_cell.angle_alpha   90.00
_cell.angle_beta   90.00
_cell.angle_gamma   90.00
#
_symmetry.space_group_name_H-M   'P 1'
#
loop_
_entity.id
_entity.type
_entity.pdbx_description
1 polymer ?
#
loop_
_entity_poly.entity_id
_entity_poly.type
_entity_poly.pdbx_seq_one_letter_code
_entity_poly.pdbx_strand_id
1 'polypeptide(L)'
;MANNTAIRAFRSLQSTICSPCRQTRSLRPFSHTARTLAPPPRDETKTEHTLDSLMSTVDQNYHRASPDYFSNLIPGSSPSTLRNLAIRDWEEDDRHKLHIYATKHNTHLTLSKPNRDALISVSCGNIGFRKAGRGTYDAGYQLAAFVMSRIIDKGLLPQITKLELVYRGFGPGREAVTKAILGAEGKRIRGLIVKLSDSTRLKFGGVRSKKPRRLG
;
A
#
# COMPACT_ATOMS: atom_id res chain seq x y z
N MET A 1 46.50 -42.70 -33.24
CA MET A 1 45.40 -42.47 -34.20
C MET A 1 44.68 -41.21 -33.79
N ALA A 2 44.83 -40.18 -34.60
CA ALA A 2 44.15 -38.90 -34.46
C ALA A 2 42.64 -39.07 -34.69
N ASN A 3 41.81 -38.21 -34.07
CA ASN A 3 41.05 -37.20 -34.81
C ASN A 3 40.24 -36.31 -33.86
N ASN A 4 40.63 -35.03 -33.85
CA ASN A 4 39.77 -33.89 -33.52
C ASN A 4 38.65 -33.77 -34.56
N THR A 5 37.46 -33.30 -34.15
CA THR A 5 36.55 -32.44 -34.96
C THR A 5 35.38 -32.01 -34.05
N ALA A 6 35.34 -30.76 -33.58
CA ALA A 6 34.83 -29.57 -34.27
C ALA A 6 33.33 -29.30 -33.97
N ILE A 7 33.13 -28.31 -33.10
CA ILE A 7 32.14 -27.21 -33.12
C ILE A 7 31.01 -27.38 -34.14
N ARG A 8 29.77 -27.54 -33.65
CA ARG A 8 28.56 -27.24 -34.44
C ARG A 8 27.80 -26.06 -33.87
N ALA A 9 27.64 -25.10 -34.77
CA ALA A 9 27.07 -23.78 -34.64
C ALA A 9 25.66 -23.71 -34.00
N PHE A 10 25.44 -22.57 -33.36
CA PHE A 10 24.15 -21.99 -33.01
C PHE A 10 23.12 -22.14 -34.13
N ARG A 11 21.98 -22.78 -33.84
CA ARG A 11 20.76 -22.67 -34.65
C ARG A 11 19.93 -21.49 -34.16
N SER A 12 19.70 -20.53 -35.04
CA SER A 12 18.72 -19.46 -34.87
C SER A 12 17.31 -20.06 -34.80
N LEU A 13 16.56 -19.74 -33.75
CA LEU A 13 15.12 -20.01 -33.65
C LEU A 13 14.40 -19.20 -34.72
N GLN A 14 13.94 -19.85 -35.79
CA GLN A 14 12.98 -19.27 -36.73
C GLN A 14 11.59 -19.36 -36.11
N SER A 15 10.96 -18.21 -35.89
CA SER A 15 9.56 -18.10 -35.49
C SER A 15 8.65 -18.51 -36.65
N THR A 16 8.03 -19.68 -36.55
CA THR A 16 6.95 -20.11 -37.43
C THR A 16 5.66 -19.39 -37.04
N ILE A 17 5.47 -18.16 -37.55
CA ILE A 17 4.16 -17.50 -37.52
C ILE A 17 3.30 -18.13 -38.61
N CYS A 18 2.34 -18.94 -38.16
CA CYS A 18 1.40 -19.65 -38.99
C CYS A 18 0.46 -18.67 -39.72
N SER A 19 0.35 -18.83 -41.04
CA SER A 19 -0.44 -18.00 -41.95
C SER A 19 -1.82 -18.61 -42.27
N PRO A 20 -2.82 -18.49 -41.36
CA PRO A 20 -4.21 -18.42 -41.85
C PRO A 20 -5.16 -17.47 -41.08
N CYS A 21 -4.71 -16.57 -40.20
CA CYS A 21 -5.60 -15.59 -39.53
C CYS A 21 -5.71 -14.24 -40.26
N ARG A 22 -5.68 -14.23 -41.60
CA ARG A 22 -5.95 -13.03 -42.41
C ARG A 22 -7.46 -12.92 -42.71
N GLN A 23 -8.27 -12.80 -41.66
CA GLN A 23 -9.67 -12.38 -41.80
C GLN A 23 -9.74 -10.85 -41.63
N THR A 24 -9.79 -10.17 -42.77
CA THR A 24 -10.51 -8.91 -43.05
C THR A 24 -10.84 -8.00 -41.85
N ARG A 25 -9.84 -7.26 -41.37
CA ARG A 25 -10.10 -5.94 -40.78
C ARG A 25 -9.76 -4.87 -41.80
N SER A 26 -10.82 -4.29 -42.38
CA SER A 26 -10.77 -3.04 -43.13
C SER A 26 -10.10 -1.97 -42.26
N LEU A 27 -8.94 -1.47 -42.70
CA LEU A 27 -8.40 -0.20 -42.23
C LEU A 27 -9.36 0.89 -42.74
N ARG A 28 -10.27 1.35 -41.87
CA ARG A 28 -11.03 2.57 -42.15
C ARG A 28 -10.12 3.78 -41.87
N PRO A 29 -10.02 4.75 -42.80
CA PRO A 29 -9.37 6.02 -42.49
C PRO A 29 -10.16 6.74 -41.39
N PHE A 30 -9.46 7.41 -40.48
CA PHE A 30 -10.06 8.32 -39.50
C PHE A 30 -10.72 9.49 -40.24
N SER A 31 -12.01 9.38 -40.53
CA SER A 31 -12.84 10.50 -40.96
C SER A 31 -13.20 11.35 -39.73
N HIS A 32 -12.65 12.56 -39.65
CA HIS A 32 -13.14 13.59 -38.74
C HIS A 32 -14.49 14.11 -39.25
N THR A 33 -15.57 13.41 -38.92
CA THR A 33 -16.91 13.99 -38.94
C THR A 33 -17.33 14.19 -37.49
N ALA A 34 -17.41 15.46 -37.08
CA ALA A 34 -17.97 15.81 -35.78
C ALA A 34 -19.37 15.21 -35.65
N ARG A 35 -19.59 14.40 -34.60
CA ARG A 35 -20.93 13.98 -34.24
C ARG A 35 -21.67 15.21 -33.74
N THR A 36 -22.54 15.78 -34.56
CA THR A 36 -23.60 16.66 -34.07
C THR A 36 -24.46 15.84 -33.13
N LEU A 37 -24.36 16.12 -31.83
CA LEU A 37 -25.24 15.56 -30.82
C LEU A 37 -26.68 15.98 -31.17
N ALA A 38 -27.59 15.01 -31.22
CA ALA A 38 -29.01 15.33 -31.25
C ALA A 38 -29.34 16.20 -30.01
N PRO A 39 -30.14 17.27 -30.15
CA PRO A 39 -30.58 18.01 -28.99
C PRO A 39 -31.34 17.07 -28.05
N PRO A 40 -31.16 17.20 -26.72
CA PRO A 40 -31.88 16.37 -25.77
C PRO A 40 -33.40 16.56 -25.97
N PRO A 41 -34.22 15.52 -25.73
CA PRO A 41 -35.66 15.64 -25.82
C PRO A 41 -36.11 16.80 -24.92
N ARG A 42 -36.92 17.70 -25.47
CA ARG A 42 -37.55 18.77 -24.69
C ARG A 42 -38.58 18.11 -23.79
N ASP A 43 -38.24 18.05 -22.51
CA ASP A 43 -39.16 17.62 -21.47
C ASP A 43 -40.19 18.74 -21.24
N GLU A 44 -41.41 18.57 -21.76
CA GLU A 44 -42.49 19.57 -21.69
C GLU A 44 -43.07 19.77 -20.28
N THR A 45 -42.44 19.17 -19.26
CA THR A 45 -42.86 19.25 -17.86
C THR A 45 -42.00 20.18 -16.99
N LYS A 46 -41.10 20.98 -17.58
CA LYS A 46 -40.39 22.00 -16.82
C LYS A 46 -41.33 23.14 -16.46
N THR A 47 -41.79 23.15 -15.21
CA THR A 47 -42.37 24.33 -14.57
C THR A 47 -41.40 25.50 -14.71
N GLU A 48 -41.87 26.60 -15.28
CA GLU A 48 -41.10 27.84 -15.33
C GLU A 48 -40.71 28.23 -13.91
N HIS A 49 -39.41 28.23 -13.62
CA HIS A 49 -38.92 28.71 -12.35
C HIS A 49 -39.11 30.21 -12.32
N THR A 50 -40.24 30.65 -11.74
CA THR A 50 -40.46 32.06 -11.41
C THR A 50 -39.32 32.55 -10.53
N LEU A 51 -39.02 33.85 -10.60
CA LEU A 51 -37.96 34.46 -9.80
C LEU A 51 -38.13 34.13 -8.30
N ASP A 52 -39.38 34.01 -7.83
CA ASP A 52 -39.73 33.58 -6.48
C ASP A 52 -39.39 32.11 -6.17
N SER A 53 -39.52 31.19 -7.14
CA SER A 53 -39.10 29.80 -6.98
C SER A 53 -37.58 29.67 -6.89
N LEU A 54 -36.85 30.53 -7.60
CA LEU A 54 -35.39 30.59 -7.52
C LEU A 54 -34.94 31.23 -6.21
N MET A 55 -35.56 32.34 -5.81
CA MET A 55 -35.25 33.04 -4.56
C MET A 55 -35.57 32.17 -3.34
N SER A 56 -36.70 31.45 -3.32
CA SER A 56 -37.03 30.53 -2.22
C SER A 56 -36.06 29.35 -2.10
N THR A 57 -35.54 28.85 -3.22
CA THR A 57 -34.51 27.79 -3.23
C THR A 57 -33.16 28.32 -2.70
N VAL A 58 -32.80 29.55 -3.05
CA VAL A 58 -31.60 30.22 -2.53
C VAL A 58 -31.72 30.47 -1.02
N ASP A 59 -32.89 30.93 -0.56
CA ASP A 59 -33.14 31.22 0.86
C ASP A 59 -33.13 29.93 1.71
N GLN A 60 -33.73 28.85 1.20
CA GLN A 60 -33.67 27.53 1.84
C GLN A 60 -32.24 26.96 1.91
N ASN A 61 -31.39 27.26 0.94
CA ASN A 61 -29.98 26.87 0.97
C ASN A 61 -29.15 27.77 1.91
N TYR A 62 -29.46 29.06 2.00
CA TYR A 62 -28.78 30.02 2.89
C TYR A 62 -29.04 29.69 4.37
N HIS A 63 -30.26 29.25 4.71
CA HIS A 63 -30.61 28.83 6.08
C HIS A 63 -30.05 27.45 6.49
N ARG A 64 -29.41 26.71 5.57
CA ARG A 64 -28.80 25.38 5.82
C ARG A 64 -27.27 25.42 5.94
N ALA A 65 -26.72 26.50 6.48
CA ALA A 65 -25.33 26.55 6.90
C ALA A 65 -25.10 25.66 8.15
N SER A 66 -25.26 24.34 8.00
CA SER A 66 -24.73 23.34 8.92
C SER A 66 -23.26 23.04 8.55
N PRO A 67 -22.47 22.44 9.46
CA PRO A 67 -21.04 22.16 9.23
C PRO A 67 -20.77 21.20 8.07
N ASP A 68 -21.80 20.50 7.59
CA ASP A 68 -21.69 19.43 6.60
C ASP A 68 -21.73 20.01 5.17
N TYR A 69 -20.61 20.62 4.77
CA TYR A 69 -20.34 21.19 3.44
C TYR A 69 -20.83 20.29 2.29
N PHE A 70 -20.73 18.98 2.44
CA PHE A 70 -21.03 17.99 1.42
C PHE A 70 -22.53 17.80 1.11
N SER A 71 -23.40 18.11 2.06
CA SER A 71 -24.86 17.96 1.90
C SER A 71 -25.50 19.04 1.01
N ASN A 72 -24.80 20.18 0.87
CA ASN A 72 -25.29 21.37 0.18
C ASN A 72 -24.81 21.49 -1.27
N LEU A 73 -23.92 20.62 -1.76
CA LEU A 73 -23.33 20.73 -3.10
C LEU A 73 -24.26 20.28 -4.24
N ILE A 74 -25.18 19.33 -3.99
CA ILE A 74 -26.08 18.79 -5.03
C ILE A 74 -27.51 18.68 -4.47
N PRO A 75 -28.42 19.60 -4.86
CA PRO A 75 -29.83 19.52 -4.50
C PRO A 75 -30.44 18.19 -4.97
N GLY A 76 -31.11 17.47 -4.06
CA GLY A 76 -31.82 16.22 -4.38
C GLY A 76 -30.99 14.93 -4.35
N SER A 77 -29.69 15.01 -4.03
CA SER A 77 -28.89 13.79 -3.83
C SER A 77 -29.10 13.20 -2.43
N SER A 78 -29.28 11.87 -2.35
CA SER A 78 -29.37 11.18 -1.06
C SER A 78 -28.03 11.28 -0.31
N PRO A 79 -28.01 11.69 0.97
CA PRO A 79 -26.77 11.82 1.76
C PRO A 79 -26.01 10.49 1.93
N SER A 80 -26.65 9.35 1.64
CA SER A 80 -26.03 8.03 1.70
C SER A 80 -25.07 7.75 0.54
N THR A 81 -25.26 8.35 -0.63
CA THR A 81 -24.49 8.01 -1.85
C THR A 81 -23.08 8.63 -1.83
N LEU A 82 -22.88 9.72 -1.10
CA LEU A 82 -21.63 10.49 -1.05
C LEU A 82 -20.81 10.27 0.24
N ARG A 83 -21.31 9.51 1.22
CA ARG A 83 -20.57 9.17 2.46
C ARG A 83 -19.23 8.47 2.22
N ASN A 84 -19.08 7.76 1.09
CA ASN A 84 -17.84 7.07 0.73
C ASN A 84 -16.83 7.98 0.00
N LEU A 85 -17.21 9.21 -0.36
CA LEU A 85 -16.37 10.16 -1.08
C LEU A 85 -15.81 11.27 -0.18
N ALA A 86 -16.36 11.43 1.02
CA ALA A 86 -15.75 12.25 2.05
C ALA A 86 -14.38 11.65 2.36
N ILE A 87 -13.33 12.32 1.91
CA ILE A 87 -11.97 12.14 2.43
C ILE A 87 -12.14 12.27 3.95
N ARG A 88 -12.02 11.16 4.68
CA ARG A 88 -12.01 11.21 6.15
C ARG A 88 -10.78 12.03 6.50
N ASP A 89 -10.99 13.31 6.73
CA ASP A 89 -9.98 14.25 7.18
C ASP A 89 -9.22 13.58 8.34
N TRP A 90 -7.94 13.32 8.09
CA TRP A 90 -6.90 13.06 9.08
C TRP A 90 -7.35 12.32 10.34
N GLU A 91 -7.91 11.10 10.19
CA GLU A 91 -8.25 10.26 11.35
C GLU A 91 -6.98 10.08 12.20
N GLU A 92 -7.01 10.60 13.43
CA GLU A 92 -5.91 10.49 14.38
C GLU A 92 -5.55 9.01 14.52
N ASP A 93 -4.27 8.71 14.34
CA ASP A 93 -3.83 7.32 14.22
C ASP A 93 -3.65 6.71 15.61
N ASP A 94 -4.76 6.30 16.24
CA ASP A 94 -4.79 5.67 17.57
C ASP A 94 -4.08 4.30 17.64
N ARG A 95 -3.53 3.82 16.52
CA ARG A 95 -2.89 2.51 16.43
C ARG A 95 -1.46 2.59 16.92
N HIS A 96 -1.09 1.64 17.77
CA HIS A 96 0.32 1.39 18.06
C HIS A 96 1.00 0.86 16.81
N LYS A 97 2.29 1.16 16.63
CA LYS A 97 3.05 0.73 15.44
C LYS A 97 4.21 -0.15 15.85
N LEU A 98 4.26 -1.34 15.28
CA LEU A 98 5.42 -2.22 15.33
C LEU A 98 6.22 -2.05 14.03
N HIS A 99 7.30 -1.27 14.13
CA HIS A 99 8.24 -1.07 13.04
C HIS A 99 9.20 -2.24 12.94
N ILE A 100 9.23 -2.85 11.75
CA ILE A 100 10.07 -4.00 11.41
C ILE A 100 11.05 -3.55 10.34
N TYR A 101 12.26 -3.17 10.74
CA TYR A 101 13.32 -2.75 9.83
C TYR A 101 14.32 -3.88 9.60
N ALA A 102 14.21 -4.54 8.45
CA ALA A 102 15.02 -5.67 8.05
C ALA A 102 16.07 -5.25 7.01
N THR A 103 17.34 -5.18 7.43
CA THR A 103 18.48 -4.92 6.54
C THR A 103 19.18 -6.23 6.17
N LYS A 104 20.16 -6.16 5.25
CA LYS A 104 20.98 -7.33 4.89
C LYS A 104 21.76 -7.91 6.08
N HIS A 105 22.15 -7.09 7.05
CA HIS A 105 23.10 -7.47 8.10
C HIS A 105 22.55 -7.41 9.53
N ASN A 106 21.31 -6.96 9.70
CA ASN A 106 20.65 -6.86 11.00
C ASN A 106 19.14 -6.64 10.85
N THR A 107 18.41 -6.93 11.92
CA THR A 107 16.97 -6.63 12.05
C THR A 107 16.74 -5.77 13.28
N HIS A 108 15.89 -4.75 13.15
CA HIS A 108 15.48 -3.86 14.23
C HIS A 108 13.97 -3.92 14.38
N LEU A 109 13.53 -4.10 15.62
CA LEU A 109 12.12 -4.06 16.00
C LEU A 109 11.89 -2.91 16.96
N THR A 110 10.94 -2.05 16.61
CA THR A 110 10.56 -0.91 17.44
C THR A 110 9.05 -0.86 17.61
N LEU A 111 8.56 -1.06 18.83
CA LEU A 111 7.18 -0.81 19.18
C LEU A 111 7.04 0.65 19.61
N SER A 112 6.07 1.35 19.04
CA SER A 112 5.79 2.75 19.31
C SER A 112 4.32 3.01 19.62
N LYS A 113 4.09 4.08 20.39
CA LYS A 113 2.76 4.64 20.65
C LYS A 113 2.15 5.24 19.37
N PRO A 114 0.84 5.52 19.35
CA PRO A 114 0.18 6.38 18.35
C PRO A 114 0.96 7.66 18.02
N ASN A 115 1.46 8.32 19.07
CA ASN A 115 2.26 9.55 19.01
C ASN A 115 3.67 9.35 18.41
N ARG A 116 4.02 8.13 17.99
CA ARG A 116 5.33 7.70 17.46
C ARG A 116 6.47 7.68 18.46
N ASP A 117 6.17 7.80 19.75
CA ASP A 117 7.14 7.58 20.83
C ASP A 117 7.50 6.09 20.96
N ALA A 118 8.80 5.79 21.01
CA ALA A 118 9.29 4.41 21.11
C ALA A 118 9.15 3.83 22.53
N LEU A 119 8.40 2.75 22.67
CA LEU A 119 8.22 2.00 23.93
C LEU A 119 9.29 0.92 24.13
N ILE A 120 9.58 0.20 23.06
CA ILE A 120 10.58 -0.87 23.02
C ILE A 120 11.31 -0.71 21.71
N SER A 121 12.64 -0.58 21.75
CA SER A 121 13.48 -0.58 20.56
C SER A 121 14.65 -1.52 20.79
N VAL A 122 14.70 -2.61 20.02
CA VAL A 122 15.72 -3.65 20.15
C VAL A 122 16.13 -4.16 18.78
N SER A 123 17.30 -4.79 18.73
CA SER A 123 17.87 -5.39 17.53
C SER A 123 18.44 -6.77 17.84
N CYS A 124 18.79 -7.55 16.81
CA CYS A 124 19.37 -8.89 17.01
C CYS A 124 20.65 -8.84 17.88
N GLY A 125 21.37 -7.71 17.86
CA GLY A 125 22.55 -7.52 18.72
C GLY A 125 22.25 -7.49 20.21
N ASN A 126 21.04 -7.08 20.62
CA ASN A 126 20.63 -7.01 22.04
C ASN A 126 20.41 -8.40 22.66
N ILE A 127 20.09 -9.40 21.84
CA ILE A 127 19.84 -10.80 22.27
C ILE A 127 21.14 -11.60 22.34
N GLY A 128 22.27 -10.99 21.93
CA GLY A 128 23.59 -11.60 22.03
C GLY A 128 24.21 -11.99 20.70
N PHE A 129 23.47 -11.91 19.58
CA PHE A 129 24.05 -12.18 18.25
C PHE A 129 25.18 -11.19 17.93
N ARG A 130 26.34 -11.70 17.51
CA ARG A 130 27.52 -10.89 17.19
C ARG A 130 27.84 -10.97 15.69
N LYS A 131 28.32 -9.84 15.17
CA LYS A 131 28.85 -9.70 13.79
C LYS A 131 27.87 -10.28 12.74
N ALA A 132 28.34 -11.17 11.87
CA ALA A 132 27.57 -11.75 10.77
C ALA A 132 26.31 -12.50 11.24
N GLY A 133 26.33 -13.08 12.45
CA GLY A 133 25.19 -13.81 13.02
C GLY A 133 23.94 -12.97 13.24
N ARG A 134 24.02 -11.63 13.19
CA ARG A 134 22.85 -10.73 13.33
C ARG A 134 21.98 -10.65 12.08
N GLY A 135 22.53 -10.99 10.92
CA GLY A 135 21.84 -10.92 9.63
C GLY A 135 21.14 -12.21 9.24
N THR A 136 21.13 -13.23 10.10
CA THR A 136 20.51 -14.53 9.81
C THR A 136 19.01 -14.49 10.05
N TYR A 137 18.31 -15.46 9.43
CA TYR A 137 16.88 -15.63 9.61
C TYR A 137 16.52 -15.95 11.08
N ASP A 138 17.26 -16.90 11.69
CA ASP A 138 17.04 -17.34 13.07
C ASP A 138 17.20 -16.19 14.07
N ALA A 139 18.21 -15.34 13.89
CA ALA A 139 18.39 -14.15 14.75
C ALA A 139 17.21 -13.17 14.66
N GLY A 140 16.56 -13.07 13.50
CA GLY A 140 15.34 -12.27 13.33
C GLY A 140 14.13 -12.91 14.01
N TYR A 141 14.01 -14.23 13.97
CA TYR A 141 12.91 -14.97 14.60
C TYR A 141 13.00 -14.88 16.13
N GLN A 142 14.18 -15.13 16.70
CA GLN A 142 14.43 -15.00 18.14
C GLN A 142 14.23 -13.56 18.62
N LEU A 143 14.57 -12.57 17.79
CA LEU A 143 14.27 -11.16 18.07
C LEU A 143 12.78 -10.87 18.17
N ALA A 144 11.99 -11.41 17.24
CA ALA A 144 10.55 -11.26 17.29
C ALA A 144 9.96 -11.90 18.54
N ALA A 145 10.34 -13.15 18.85
CA ALA A 145 9.89 -13.86 20.05
C ALA A 145 10.24 -13.08 21.33
N PHE A 146 11.49 -12.61 21.45
CA PHE A 146 11.93 -11.80 22.57
C PHE A 146 11.13 -10.49 22.73
N VAL A 147 10.84 -9.79 21.63
CA VAL A 147 10.01 -8.58 21.68
C VAL A 147 8.60 -8.89 22.12
N MET A 148 8.01 -9.97 21.63
CA MET A 148 6.66 -10.39 22.02
C MET A 148 6.62 -10.68 23.51
N SER A 149 7.50 -11.53 24.04
CA SER A 149 7.60 -11.78 25.48
C SER A 149 7.78 -10.48 26.28
N ARG A 150 8.66 -9.58 25.82
CA ARG A 150 8.90 -8.31 26.49
C ARG A 150 7.70 -7.35 26.50
N ILE A 151 6.81 -7.42 25.51
CA ILE A 151 5.55 -6.66 25.50
C ILE A 151 4.62 -7.16 26.61
N ILE A 152 4.59 -8.47 26.83
CA ILE A 152 3.82 -9.09 27.91
C ILE A 152 4.42 -8.73 29.27
N ASP A 153 5.73 -8.90 29.44
CA ASP A 153 6.42 -8.66 30.72
C ASP A 153 6.29 -7.20 31.18
N LYS A 154 6.27 -6.26 30.23
CA LYS A 154 6.04 -4.84 30.50
C LYS A 154 4.57 -4.47 30.74
N GLY A 155 3.63 -5.41 30.64
CA GLY A 155 2.20 -5.14 30.81
C GLY A 155 1.60 -4.24 29.73
N LEU A 156 2.17 -4.21 28.52
CA LEU A 156 1.73 -3.33 27.43
C LEU A 156 0.55 -3.89 26.64
N LEU A 157 0.28 -5.20 26.72
CA LEU A 157 -0.84 -5.84 26.01
C LEU A 157 -2.20 -5.16 26.21
N PRO A 158 -2.66 -4.87 27.44
CA PRO A 158 -3.97 -4.23 27.63
C PRO A 158 -4.03 -2.78 27.12
N GLN A 159 -2.88 -2.11 26.98
CA GLN A 159 -2.79 -0.74 26.46
C GLN A 159 -2.87 -0.70 24.93
N ILE A 160 -2.48 -1.79 24.27
CA ILE A 160 -2.47 -1.90 22.81
C ILE A 160 -3.83 -2.44 22.36
N THR A 161 -4.75 -1.55 22.00
CA THR A 161 -6.06 -1.92 21.44
C THR A 161 -5.97 -2.30 19.97
N LYS A 162 -5.20 -1.53 19.19
CA LYS A 162 -4.99 -1.72 17.75
C LYS A 162 -3.50 -1.60 17.44
N LEU A 163 -3.02 -2.50 16.58
CA LEU A 163 -1.62 -2.57 16.15
C LEU A 163 -1.51 -2.50 14.61
N GLU A 164 -0.57 -1.69 14.12
CA GLU A 164 -0.13 -1.66 12.74
C GLU A 164 1.28 -2.24 12.62
N LEU A 165 1.47 -3.17 11.68
CA LEU A 165 2.79 -3.67 11.31
C LEU A 165 3.37 -2.82 10.19
N VAL A 166 4.52 -2.22 10.42
CA VAL A 166 5.19 -1.36 9.43
C VAL A 166 6.51 -2.00 9.02
N TYR A 167 6.55 -2.61 7.84
CA TYR A 167 7.76 -3.21 7.30
C TYR A 167 8.65 -2.17 6.62
N ARG A 168 9.97 -2.39 6.67
CA ARG A 168 10.95 -1.62 5.92
C ARG A 168 12.14 -2.50 5.54
N GLY A 169 12.43 -2.56 4.25
CA GLY A 169 13.51 -3.37 3.70
C GLY A 169 13.12 -4.83 3.45
N PHE A 170 14.01 -5.56 2.78
CA PHE A 170 13.81 -6.94 2.34
C PHE A 170 14.90 -7.88 2.86
N GLY A 171 15.41 -7.61 4.07
CA GLY A 171 16.34 -8.53 4.75
C GLY A 171 15.64 -9.83 5.20
N PRO A 172 16.40 -10.89 5.49
CA PRO A 172 15.84 -12.19 5.90
C PRO A 172 15.02 -12.11 7.20
N GLY A 173 15.33 -11.16 8.08
CA GLY A 173 14.54 -10.94 9.29
C GLY A 173 13.11 -10.49 9.04
N ARG A 174 12.77 -9.98 7.86
CA ARG A 174 11.38 -9.60 7.51
C ARG A 174 10.47 -10.82 7.55
N GLU A 175 10.84 -11.89 6.85
CA GLU A 175 10.08 -13.13 6.83
C GLU A 175 10.10 -13.83 8.19
N ALA A 176 11.25 -13.78 8.89
CA ALA A 176 11.39 -14.37 10.21
C ALA A 176 10.39 -13.78 11.22
N VAL A 177 10.26 -12.44 11.23
CA VAL A 177 9.30 -11.74 12.09
C VAL A 177 7.87 -12.06 11.69
N THR A 178 7.55 -12.08 10.39
CA THR A 178 6.23 -12.48 9.91
C THR A 178 5.84 -13.87 10.39
N LYS A 179 6.77 -14.85 10.30
CA LYS A 179 6.50 -16.22 10.77
C LYS A 179 6.37 -16.29 12.29
N ALA A 180 7.15 -15.53 13.06
CA ALA A 180 7.00 -15.45 14.51
C ALA A 180 5.62 -14.88 14.91
N ILE A 181 5.15 -13.84 14.20
CA ILE A 181 3.82 -13.23 14.43
C ILE A 181 2.70 -14.23 14.11
N LEU A 182 2.84 -14.99 13.03
CA LEU A 182 1.85 -15.99 12.63
C LEU A 182 1.89 -17.27 13.49
N GLY A 183 3.05 -17.58 14.07
CA GLY A 183 3.28 -18.75 14.91
C GLY A 183 2.78 -18.61 16.35
N ALA A 184 3.33 -19.42 17.24
CA ALA A 184 2.92 -19.49 18.64
C ALA A 184 3.28 -18.22 19.43
N GLU A 185 4.47 -17.65 19.19
CA GLU A 185 4.99 -16.46 19.87
C GLU A 185 4.05 -15.25 19.70
N GLY A 186 3.51 -15.09 18.50
CA GLY A 186 2.62 -13.99 18.15
C GLY A 186 1.16 -14.19 18.54
N LYS A 187 0.76 -15.34 19.12
CA LYS A 187 -0.65 -15.69 19.36
C LYS A 187 -1.44 -14.59 20.09
N ARG A 188 -0.84 -13.97 21.12
CA ARG A 188 -1.49 -12.91 21.92
C ARG A 188 -1.59 -11.57 21.20
N ILE A 189 -0.67 -11.29 20.27
CA ILE A 189 -0.59 -10.00 19.56
C ILE A 189 -1.34 -10.06 18.23
N ARG A 190 -1.44 -11.25 17.62
CA ARG A 190 -2.01 -11.46 16.29
C ARG A 190 -3.43 -10.91 16.13
N GLY A 191 -4.27 -11.05 17.16
CA GLY A 191 -5.66 -10.55 17.14
C GLY A 191 -5.78 -9.02 17.19
N LEU A 192 -4.73 -8.32 17.60
CA LEU A 192 -4.70 -6.85 17.71
C LEU A 192 -4.27 -6.18 16.39
N ILE A 193 -3.76 -6.95 15.43
CA ILE A 193 -3.22 -6.42 14.17
C ILE A 193 -4.38 -6.02 13.25
N VAL A 194 -4.48 -4.73 12.96
CA VAL A 194 -5.53 -4.17 12.08
C VAL A 194 -4.99 -3.88 10.69
N LYS A 195 -3.71 -3.50 10.58
CA LYS A 195 -3.13 -3.01 9.34
C LYS A 195 -1.70 -3.51 9.17
N LEU A 196 -1.35 -3.80 7.91
CA LEU A 196 0.01 -4.11 7.49
C LEU A 196 0.40 -3.10 6.40
N SER A 197 1.50 -2.38 6.61
CA SER A 197 2.04 -1.40 5.67
C SER A 197 3.51 -1.67 5.37
N ASP A 198 3.95 -1.35 4.16
CA ASP A 198 5.36 -1.33 3.77
C ASP A 198 5.82 0.11 3.57
N SER A 199 6.88 0.48 4.27
CA SER A 199 7.51 1.81 4.27
C SER A 199 8.93 1.75 3.71
N THR A 200 9.22 0.78 2.85
CA THR A 200 10.52 0.66 2.17
C THR A 200 10.79 1.90 1.32
N ARG A 201 11.89 2.58 1.63
CA ARG A 201 12.22 3.88 1.03
C ARG A 201 12.81 3.70 -0.37
N LEU A 202 12.19 4.35 -1.36
CA LEU A 202 12.69 4.49 -2.73
C LEU A 202 13.00 5.97 -3.00
N LYS A 203 13.92 6.25 -3.92
CA LYS A 203 14.29 7.61 -4.33
C LYS A 203 14.01 7.80 -5.82
N PHE A 204 13.47 8.95 -6.19
CA PHE A 204 13.34 9.38 -7.58
C PHE A 204 14.57 10.21 -7.95
N GLY A 205 15.50 9.63 -8.72
CA GLY A 205 16.82 10.24 -8.94
C GLY A 205 17.66 10.27 -7.65
N GLY A 206 17.60 11.38 -6.91
CA GLY A 206 18.29 11.58 -5.63
C GLY A 206 19.82 11.46 -5.70
N VAL A 207 20.47 11.28 -4.55
CA VAL A 207 21.94 11.16 -4.46
C VAL A 207 22.47 9.93 -5.19
N ARG A 208 23.61 10.02 -5.87
CA ARG A 208 24.24 8.89 -6.57
C ARG A 208 24.56 7.74 -5.60
N SER A 209 24.16 6.51 -5.95
CA SER A 209 24.50 5.29 -5.18
C SER A 209 25.99 4.93 -5.32
N LYS A 210 26.52 4.16 -4.36
CA LYS A 210 27.91 3.66 -4.42
C LYS A 210 28.15 2.87 -5.72
N LYS A 211 29.36 2.98 -6.27
CA LYS A 211 29.78 2.24 -7.47
C LYS A 211 29.59 0.72 -7.28
N PRO A 212 29.19 -0.04 -8.32
CA PRO A 212 29.12 -1.50 -8.25
C PRO A 212 30.44 -2.10 -7.77
N ARG A 213 30.36 -3.12 -6.91
CA ARG A 213 31.54 -3.83 -6.40
C ARG A 213 32.00 -4.87 -7.42
N ARG A 214 33.31 -5.03 -7.56
CA ARG A 214 33.93 -6.12 -8.31
C ARG A 214 34.19 -7.25 -7.30
N LEU A 215 33.39 -8.31 -7.35
CA LEU A 215 33.44 -9.45 -6.42
C LEU A 215 33.84 -10.76 -7.12
N GLY A 216 34.22 -10.68 -8.39
CA GLY A 216 34.73 -11.80 -9.17
C GLY A 216 36.03 -12.32 -8.61
#